data_AF-A0A1M6WPY8-F1
#
_entry.id   AF-A0A1M6WPY8-F1
#
_cell.length_a   1.000
_cell.length_b   1.000
_cell.length_c   1.000
_cell.angle_alpha   90.00
_cell.angle_beta   90.00
_cell.angle_gamma   90.00
#
_symmetry.space_group_name_H-M   'P 1'
#
loop_
_entity.id
_entity.type
_entity.pdbx_description
1 polymer ?
#
loop_
_entity_poly.entity_id
_entity_poly.type
_entity_poly.pdbx_seq_one_letter_code
_entity_poly.pdbx_strand_id
1 'polypeptide(L)' 'MFDSAPFRSFRFVLLGAIFLALLFGLVALMAEWVLTGQPRLTADVVRLSGLAFVGFLLVAALLRHRNE' A
#
# COMPACT_ATOMS: atom_id res chain seq x y z
N MET A 1 13.43 7.12 18.12
CA MET A 1 12.28 8.03 18.21
C MET A 1 11.68 8.07 16.81
N PHE A 2 10.51 7.46 16.58
CA PHE A 2 9.86 7.53 15.27
C PHE A 2 9.47 8.98 15.04
N ASP A 3 10.17 9.65 14.13
CA ASP A 3 9.87 11.03 13.78
C ASP A 3 8.50 11.06 13.09
N SER A 4 7.53 11.71 13.74
CA SER A 4 6.14 11.80 13.26
C SER A 4 5.95 12.93 12.25
N ALA A 5 7.00 13.72 11.98
CA ALA A 5 7.00 14.79 10.99
C ALA A 5 6.55 14.35 9.57
N PRO A 6 6.92 13.17 9.04
CA PRO A 6 6.49 12.73 7.72
C PRO A 6 4.97 12.47 7.65
N PHE A 7 4.36 11.98 8.73
CA PHE A 7 2.92 11.64 8.76
C PHE A 7 2.01 12.88 8.83
N ARG A 8 2.57 14.06 9.16
CA ARG A 8 1.83 15.32 9.21
C ARG A 8 1.54 15.87 7.81
N SER A 9 2.36 15.52 6.80
CA SER A 9 2.17 15.99 5.43
C SER A 9 1.44 14.95 4.59
N PHE A 10 0.26 15.32 4.09
CA PHE A 10 -0.57 14.45 3.24
C PHE A 10 0.18 13.89 2.03
N ARG A 11 1.15 14.64 1.49
CA ARG A 11 2.00 14.21 0.36
C ARG A 11 2.85 13.00 0.70
N PHE A 12 3.45 12.92 1.89
CA PHE A 12 4.27 11.78 2.31
C PHE A 12 3.42 10.55 2.63
N VAL A 13 2.23 10.77 3.20
CA VAL A 13 1.25 9.69 3.41
C VAL A 13 0.81 9.10 2.06
N LEU A 14 0.46 9.95 1.09
CA LEU A 14 0.07 9.48 -0.24
C LEU A 14 1.23 8.76 -0.94
N LEU A 15 2.46 9.27 -0.84
CA LEU A 15 3.65 8.63 -1.40
C LEU A 15 3.89 7.25 -0.78
N GLY A 16 3.74 7.13 0.55
CA GLY A 16 3.83 5.85 1.26
C GLY A 16 2.73 4.87 0.83
N ALA A 17 1.49 5.35 0.65
CA ALA A 17 0.38 4.53 0.19
C ALA A 17 0.63 4.00 -1.24
N ILE A 18 1.09 4.86 -2.16
CA ILE A 18 1.43 4.47 -3.53
C ILE A 18 2.58 3.47 -3.53
N PHE A 19 3.63 3.73 -2.76
CA PHE A 19 4.79 2.85 -2.68
C PHE A 19 4.40 1.46 -2.15
N LEU A 20 3.58 1.41 -1.11
CA LEU A 20 3.11 0.14 -0.54
C LEU A 20 2.18 -0.61 -1.51
N ALA A 21 1.27 0.10 -2.18
CA ALA A 21 0.37 -0.48 -3.17
C ALA A 21 1.14 -1.09 -4.35
N LEU A 22 2.20 -0.42 -4.82
CA LEU A 22 3.10 -0.92 -5.85
C LEU A 22 3.87 -2.15 -5.38
N LEU A 23 4.41 -2.12 -4.16
CA LEU A 23 5.12 -3.27 -3.56
C LEU A 23 4.22 -4.50 -3.49
N PHE A 24 3.01 -4.36 -2.94
CA PHE A 24 2.07 -5.47 -2.84
C PHE A 24 1.57 -5.93 -4.20
N GLY A 25 1.33 -5.02 -5.14
CA GLY A 25 0.99 -5.35 -6.51
C GLY A 25 2.09 -6.14 -7.22
N LEU A 26 3.36 -5.73 -7.05
CA LEU A 26 4.52 -6.40 -7.61
C LEU A 26 4.70 -7.80 -7.00
N VAL A 27 4.58 -7.93 -5.68
CA VAL A 27 4.66 -9.22 -4.98
C VAL A 27 3.55 -10.16 -5.44
N ALA A 28 2.32 -9.67 -5.57
CA ALA A 28 1.20 -10.46 -6.06
C ALA A 28 1.40 -10.87 -7.54
N LEU A 29 1.97 -9.99 -8.37
CA LEU A 29 2.31 -10.31 -9.76
C LEU A 29 3.42 -11.38 -9.85
N MET A 30 4.43 -11.28 -8.99
CA MET A 30 5.49 -12.29 -8.88
C MET A 30 4.93 -13.62 -8.39
N ALA A 31 4.01 -13.61 -7.42
CA ALA A 31 3.34 -14.80 -6.94
C ALA A 31 2.52 -15.48 -8.06
N GLU A 32 1.78 -14.71 -8.85
CA GLU A 32 1.10 -15.20 -10.07
C GLU A 32 2.09 -15.83 -11.03
N TRP A 33 3.19 -15.14 -11.33
CA TRP A 33 4.20 -15.67 -12.25
C TRP A 33 4.80 -17.01 -11.73
N VAL A 34 5.05 -17.12 -10.43
CA VAL A 34 5.54 -18.37 -9.81
C VAL A 34 4.49 -19.49 -9.88
N LEU A 35 3.20 -19.17 -9.70
CA LEU A 35 2.12 -20.16 -9.63
C LEU A 35 1.61 -20.61 -11.01
N THR A 36 1.43 -19.68 -11.95
CA THR A 36 0.83 -19.95 -13.27
C THR A 36 1.84 -19.91 -14.42
N GLY A 37 3.08 -19.49 -14.18
CA GLY A 37 4.12 -19.37 -15.20
C GLY A 37 3.92 -18.18 -16.15
N GLN A 38 2.87 -17.37 -15.97
CA GLN A 38 2.62 -16.17 -16.77
C GLN A 38 2.32 -14.95 -15.88
N PRO A 39 2.89 -13.76 -16.18
CA PRO A 39 2.54 -12.55 -15.48
C PRO A 39 1.16 -12.06 -15.95
N ARG A 40 0.10 -12.43 -15.22
CA ARG A 40 -1.26 -11.94 -15.45
C ARG A 40 -1.67 -10.97 -14.35
N LEU A 41 -2.19 -9.80 -14.76
CA LEU A 41 -2.92 -8.91 -13.86
C LEU A 41 -4.29 -9.55 -13.57
N THR A 42 -4.35 -10.41 -12.56
CA THR A 42 -5.62 -11.00 -12.10
C THR A 42 -6.35 -10.06 -11.15
N ALA A 43 -7.67 -10.27 -11.01
CA ALA A 43 -8.50 -9.49 -10.11
C ALA A 43 -7.97 -9.53 -8.66
N ASP A 44 -7.33 -10.62 -8.26
CA ASP A 44 -6.73 -10.77 -6.93
C ASP A 44 -5.50 -9.88 -6.74
N VAL A 45 -4.63 -9.75 -7.75
CA VAL A 45 -3.49 -8.80 -7.73
C VAL A 45 -3.98 -7.36 -7.53
N VAL A 46 -5.04 -6.98 -8.25
CA VAL A 46 -5.65 -5.64 -8.15
C VAL A 46 -6.30 -5.45 -6.77
N ARG A 47 -7.02 -6.45 -6.25
CA ARG A 47 -7.63 -6.41 -4.92
C ARG A 47 -6.58 -6.29 -3.81
N LEU A 48 -5.48 -7.04 -3.90
CA LEU A 48 -4.38 -7.01 -2.93
C LEU A 48 -3.69 -5.63 -2.91
N SER A 49 -3.38 -5.10 -4.09
CA SER A 49 -2.79 -3.75 -4.22
C SER A 49 -3.74 -2.66 -3.70
N GLY A 50 -5.03 -2.76 -4.03
CA GLY A 50 -6.07 -1.85 -3.53
C GLY A 50 -6.27 -1.92 -2.01
N LEU A 51 -6.29 -3.12 -1.43
CA LEU A 51 -6.38 -3.32 0.02
C LEU A 51 -5.17 -2.74 0.75
N ALA A 52 -3.96 -2.94 0.22
CA ALA A 52 -2.75 -2.35 0.77
C ALA A 52 -2.79 -0.81 0.74
N PHE A 53 -3.25 -0.23 -0.37
CA PHE A 53 -3.43 1.22 -0.51
C PHE A 53 -4.43 1.78 0.50
N VAL A 54 -5.63 1.21 0.57
CA VAL A 54 -6.70 1.67 1.46
C VAL A 54 -6.32 1.44 2.92
N GLY A 55 -5.71 0.30 3.24
CA GLY A 55 -5.25 -0.02 4.60
C GLY A 55 -4.23 0.99 5.11
N PHE A 56 -3.26 1.37 4.28
CA PHE A 56 -2.28 2.39 4.66
C PHE A 56 -2.94 3.76 4.90
N LEU A 57 -3.86 4.18 4.03
CA LEU A 57 -4.59 5.44 4.19
C LEU A 57 -5.44 5.45 5.46
N LEU A 58 -6.12 4.34 5.78
CA LEU A 58 -6.91 4.21 7.01
C LEU A 58 -6.03 4.31 8.25
N VAL A 59 -4.88 3.62 8.26
CA VAL A 59 -3.92 3.68 9.38
C VAL A 59 -3.37 5.09 9.54
N ALA A 60 -3.00 5.74 8.44
CA ALA A 60 -2.52 7.12 8.47
C ALA A 60 -3.59 8.11 8.95
N ALA A 61 -4.85 7.94 8.54
CA ALA A 61 -5.97 8.73 9.01
C ALA A 61 -6.24 8.52 10.52
N LEU A 62 -6.16 7.27 10.99
CA LEU A 62 -6.31 6.93 12.41
C LEU A 62 -5.22 7.57 13.28
N LEU A 63 -3.97 7.51 12.82
CA LEU A 63 -2.82 8.16 13.47
C LEU A 63 -2.96 9.68 13.48
N ARG A 64 -3.49 10.27 12.41
CA ARG A 64 -3.76 11.70 12.33
C ARG A 64 -4.83 12.12 13.34
N HIS A 65 -5.95 11.39 13.40
CA HIS A 65 -7.02 11.69 14.35
C HIS A 65 -6.59 11.51 15.82
N ARG A 66 -5.68 10.58 16.13
CA ARG A 66 -5.17 10.42 17.50
C ARG A 66 -4.19 11.51 17.94
N ASN A 67 -3.63 12.27 17.00
CA ASN A 67 -2.67 13.34 17.26
C ASN A 67 -3.30 14.74 17.26
N GLU A 68 -4.62 14.83 16.99
CA GLU A 68 -5.48 16.01 17.20
C GLU A 68 -6.24 15.85 18.53
#